data_AF-A0A9Q3HDA5-F1
#
_entry.id   AF-A0A9Q3HDA5-F1
#
_cell.length_a   1.000
_cell.length_b   1.000
_cell.length_c   1.000
_cell.angle_alpha   90.00
_cell.angle_beta   90.00
_cell.angle_gamma   90.00
#
_symmetry.space_group_name_H-M   'P 1'
#
loop_
_entity.id
_entity.type
_entity.pdbx_description
1 polymer ?
#
loop_
_entity_poly.entity_id
_entity_poly.type
_entity_poly.pdbx_seq_one_letter_code
_entity_poly.pdbx_strand_id
1 'polypeptide(L)'
;MGQALLKEVPKLGEWPNFSGEGEYDYKEFIRGIDMIKEIFELPDGLVKEIFNTLVTKSAHRWYMKLRQVHGHQSWTWWKTQIIKKWANDA
;
A
#
# COMPACT_ATOMS: atom_id res chain seq x y z
N MET A 1 -16.26 23.29 -22.28
CA MET A 1 -16.64 22.04 -21.58
C MET A 1 -15.38 21.20 -21.47
N GLY A 2 -14.72 21.25 -20.31
CA GLY A 2 -13.45 20.53 -20.11
C GLY A 2 -13.73 19.04 -20.02
N GLN A 3 -13.26 18.27 -21.00
CA GLN A 3 -13.27 16.82 -20.94
C GLN A 3 -12.41 16.40 -19.76
N ALA A 4 -13.06 15.87 -18.72
CA ALA A 4 -12.38 15.24 -17.62
C ALA A 4 -11.55 14.10 -18.20
N LEU A 5 -10.23 14.25 -18.15
CA LEU A 5 -9.29 13.15 -18.34
C LEU A 5 -9.67 12.10 -17.30
N LEU A 6 -10.38 11.06 -17.75
CA LEU A 6 -10.48 9.80 -17.01
C LEU A 6 -9.05 9.31 -16.87
N LYS A 7 -8.35 9.71 -15.80
CA LYS A 7 -7.04 9.20 -15.47
C LYS A 7 -7.23 7.72 -15.18
N GLU A 8 -6.94 6.87 -16.15
CA GLU A 8 -7.04 5.42 -16.01
C GLU A 8 -6.15 5.00 -14.83
N VAL A 9 -6.74 4.43 -13.79
CA VAL A 9 -5.98 3.95 -12.61
C VAL A 9 -4.86 3.03 -13.10
N PRO A 10 -3.62 3.16 -12.59
CA PRO A 10 -2.50 2.34 -13.03
C PRO A 10 -2.84 0.86 -12.93
N LYS A 11 -2.42 0.08 -13.92
CA LYS A 11 -2.63 -1.37 -13.89
C LYS A 11 -1.87 -1.94 -12.70
N LEU A 12 -2.37 -3.03 -12.10
CA LEU A 12 -1.78 -3.64 -10.89
C LEU A 12 -0.26 -3.86 -10.97
N GLY A 13 0.30 -4.12 -12.16
CA GLY A 13 1.74 -4.30 -12.37
C GLY A 13 2.59 -3.01 -12.34
N GLU A 14 1.96 -1.84 -12.31
CA GLU A 14 2.61 -0.52 -12.18
C GLU A 14 2.68 -0.06 -10.72
N TRP A 15 1.98 -0.76 -9.82
CA TRP A 15 2.05 -0.50 -8.39
C TRP A 15 3.30 -1.14 -7.78
N PRO A 16 3.89 -0.53 -6.74
CA PRO A 16 5.05 -1.12 -6.08
C PRO A 16 4.63 -2.41 -5.35
N ASN A 17 5.50 -3.42 -5.38
CA ASN A 17 5.34 -4.66 -4.59
C ASN A 17 6.20 -4.58 -3.34
N PHE A 18 5.69 -5.08 -2.22
CA PHE A 18 6.38 -5.10 -0.94
C PHE A 18 6.53 -6.52 -0.42
N SER A 19 7.76 -7.03 -0.39
CA SER A 19 8.03 -8.40 0.05
C SER A 19 8.32 -8.52 1.55
N GLY A 20 8.68 -7.41 2.19
CA GLY A 20 9.14 -7.36 3.58
C GLY A 20 10.48 -8.04 3.82
N GLU A 21 11.22 -8.38 2.76
CA GLU A 21 12.57 -8.96 2.79
C GLU A 21 13.56 -7.95 2.18
N GLY A 22 14.62 -7.58 2.92
CA GLY A 22 15.62 -6.59 2.51
C GLY A 22 15.46 -5.21 3.20
N GLU A 23 16.56 -4.45 3.30
CA GLU A 23 16.67 -3.26 4.15
C GLU A 23 15.96 -1.99 3.62
N TYR A 24 15.47 -1.96 2.37
CA TYR A 24 15.20 -0.67 1.69
C TYR A 24 13.80 -0.47 1.08
N ASP A 25 12.82 -1.34 1.31
CA ASP A 25 11.60 -1.35 0.49
C ASP A 25 10.43 -0.51 1.08
N TYR A 26 10.34 -0.35 2.41
CA TYR A 26 9.08 0.14 3.00
C TYR A 26 8.78 1.64 2.78
N LYS A 27 9.80 2.50 2.73
CA LYS A 27 9.62 3.96 2.51
C LYS A 27 9.22 4.26 1.08
N GLU A 28 9.89 3.62 0.12
CA GLU A 28 9.58 3.76 -1.31
C GLU A 28 8.22 3.17 -1.63
N PHE A 29 7.87 2.02 -1.05
CA PHE A 29 6.55 1.43 -1.17
C PHE A 29 5.44 2.37 -0.68
N ILE A 30 5.56 2.92 0.52
CA ILE A 30 4.59 3.88 1.07
C ILE A 30 4.47 5.11 0.17
N ARG A 31 5.60 5.67 -0.27
CA ARG A 31 5.63 6.86 -1.12
C ARG A 31 5.00 6.60 -2.48
N GLY A 32 5.24 5.43 -3.08
CA GLY A 32 4.66 5.02 -4.36
C GLY A 32 3.13 4.93 -4.29
N ILE A 33 2.60 4.33 -3.23
CA ILE A 33 1.14 4.27 -3.01
C ILE A 33 0.57 5.66 -2.77
N ASP A 34 1.20 6.49 -1.94
CA ASP A 34 0.75 7.86 -1.67
C ASP A 34 0.72 8.69 -2.98
N MET A 35 1.75 8.56 -3.83
CA MET A 35 1.83 9.24 -5.12
C MET A 35 0.73 8.80 -6.09
N ILE A 36 0.46 7.49 -6.21
CA ILE A 36 -0.63 6.97 -7.05
C ILE A 36 -1.98 7.44 -6.51
N LYS A 37 -2.18 7.40 -5.19
CA LYS A 37 -3.41 7.87 -4.55
C LYS A 37 -3.66 9.36 -4.85
N GLU A 38 -2.62 10.19 -4.84
CA GLU A 38 -2.69 11.62 -5.15
C GLU A 38 -2.95 11.87 -6.64
N ILE A 39 -2.19 11.24 -7.54
CA ILE A 39 -2.30 11.45 -8.99
C ILE A 39 -3.68 11.05 -9.51
N PHE A 40 -4.24 9.95 -8.99
CA PHE A 40 -5.50 9.36 -9.46
C PHE A 40 -6.68 9.63 -8.50
N GLU A 41 -6.50 10.44 -7.47
CA GLU A 41 -7.52 10.79 -6.47
C GLU A 41 -8.23 9.56 -5.88
N LEU A 42 -7.46 8.50 -5.57
CA LEU A 42 -8.04 7.21 -5.21
C LEU A 42 -8.68 7.21 -3.81
N PRO A 43 -9.90 6.67 -3.67
CA PRO A 43 -10.54 6.53 -2.38
C PRO A 43 -9.75 5.55 -1.51
N ASP A 44 -9.79 5.76 -0.19
CA ASP A 44 -9.07 4.91 0.76
C ASP A 44 -9.53 3.45 0.72
N GLY A 45 -10.79 3.21 0.35
CA GLY A 45 -11.33 1.86 0.16
C GLY A 45 -10.57 1.07 -0.91
N LEU A 46 -10.33 1.68 -2.07
CA LEU A 46 -9.66 1.01 -3.18
C LEU A 46 -8.21 0.69 -2.85
N VAL A 47 -7.49 1.61 -2.19
CA VAL A 47 -6.11 1.38 -1.74
C VAL A 47 -6.04 0.17 -0.83
N LYS A 48 -7.04 -0.07 0.04
CA LYS A 48 -7.07 -1.24 0.94
C LYS A 48 -7.28 -2.55 0.19
N GLU A 49 -8.13 -2.55 -0.82
CA GLU A 49 -8.39 -3.74 -1.64
C GLU A 49 -7.16 -4.13 -2.43
N ILE A 50 -6.49 -3.15 -3.04
CA ILE A 50 -5.25 -3.36 -3.79
C ILE A 50 -4.09 -3.69 -2.85
N PHE A 51 -4.04 -3.14 -1.63
CA PHE A 51 -2.93 -3.38 -0.72
C PHE A 51 -2.66 -4.88 -0.45
N ASN A 52 -3.70 -5.71 -0.39
CA ASN A 52 -3.56 -7.18 -0.29
C ASN A 52 -2.76 -7.78 -1.44
N THR A 53 -2.91 -7.26 -2.66
CA THR A 53 -2.22 -7.77 -3.85
C THR A 53 -0.79 -7.27 -3.97
N LEU A 54 -0.44 -6.18 -3.29
CA LEU A 54 0.89 -5.57 -3.34
C LEU A 54 1.85 -6.15 -2.30
N VAL A 55 1.33 -6.70 -1.21
CA VAL A 55 2.15 -7.37 -0.19
C VAL A 55 2.42 -8.82 -0.57
N THR A 56 3.68 -9.23 -0.52
CA THR A 56 4.11 -10.59 -0.88
C THR A 56 4.95 -11.20 0.22
N LYS A 57 5.22 -12.52 0.14
CA LYS A 57 6.11 -13.26 1.05
C LYS A 57 5.89 -12.98 2.55
N SER A 58 6.91 -12.46 3.24
CA SER A 58 6.89 -12.23 4.69
C SER A 58 5.93 -11.09 5.06
N ALA A 59 5.86 -10.04 4.24
CA ALA A 59 4.92 -8.94 4.40
C ALA A 59 3.46 -9.40 4.25
N HIS A 60 3.16 -10.32 3.31
CA HIS A 60 1.82 -10.89 3.18
C HIS A 60 1.39 -11.67 4.43
N ARG A 61 2.27 -12.50 5.00
CA ARG A 61 1.98 -13.21 6.25
C ARG A 61 1.71 -12.25 7.41
N TRP A 62 2.51 -11.19 7.53
CA TRP A 62 2.31 -10.14 8.52
C TRP A 62 0.98 -9.40 8.32
N TYR A 63 0.67 -9.01 7.08
CA TYR A 63 -0.56 -8.33 6.70
C TYR A 63 -1.79 -9.15 7.08
N MET A 64 -1.83 -10.43 6.71
CA MET A 64 -2.96 -11.31 7.01
C MET A 64 -3.18 -11.46 8.52
N LYS A 65 -2.11 -11.57 9.31
CA LYS A 65 -2.21 -11.63 10.77
C LYS A 65 -2.78 -10.33 11.35
N LEU A 66 -2.29 -9.17 10.94
CA LEU A 66 -2.81 -7.89 11.43
C LEU A 66 -4.26 -7.65 10.99
N ARG A 67 -4.61 -8.02 9.75
CA ARG A 67 -5.97 -7.87 9.23
C ARG A 67 -6.97 -8.75 9.96
N GLN A 68 -6.58 -9.96 10.36
CA GLN A 68 -7.43 -10.83 11.19
C GLN A 68 -7.71 -10.23 12.57
N VAL A 69 -6.72 -9.56 13.18
CA VAL A 69 -6.86 -8.99 14.54
C VAL A 69 -7.57 -7.64 14.54
N HIS A 70 -7.27 -6.77 13.57
CA HIS A 70 -7.72 -5.38 13.56
C HIS A 70 -8.78 -5.07 12.49
N GLY A 71 -9.12 -6.03 11.63
CA GLY A 71 -10.12 -5.87 10.59
C GLY A 71 -9.72 -4.87 9.50
N HIS A 72 -10.72 -4.14 8.99
CA HIS A 72 -10.52 -3.12 7.94
C HIS A 72 -10.05 -1.80 8.55
N GLN A 73 -8.81 -1.42 8.27
CA GLN A 73 -8.19 -0.20 8.78
C GLN A 73 -7.86 0.78 7.66
N SER A 74 -7.66 2.06 7.99
CA SER A 74 -7.30 3.11 7.02
C SER A 74 -5.89 2.93 6.45
N TRP A 75 -5.62 3.50 5.27
CA TRP A 75 -4.25 3.49 4.73
C TRP A 75 -3.26 4.15 5.69
N THR A 76 -3.65 5.25 6.35
CA THR A 76 -2.84 5.91 7.38
C THR A 76 -2.44 4.96 8.50
N TRP A 77 -3.39 4.14 8.99
CA TRP A 77 -3.09 3.13 10.01
C TRP A 77 -2.10 2.08 9.50
N TRP A 78 -2.29 1.60 8.26
CA TRP A 78 -1.35 0.65 7.64
C TRP A 78 0.05 1.21 7.49
N LYS A 79 0.20 2.48 7.08
CA LYS A 79 1.51 3.16 7.06
C LYS A 79 2.18 3.14 8.44
N THR A 80 1.44 3.46 9.50
CA THR A 80 1.97 3.40 10.87
C THR A 80 2.44 1.99 11.24
N GLN A 81 1.69 0.94 10.87
CA GLN A 81 2.10 -0.44 11.17
C GLN A 81 3.31 -0.88 10.36
N ILE A 82 3.38 -0.50 9.08
CA ILE A 82 4.54 -0.77 8.22
C ILE A 82 5.79 -0.11 8.81
N ILE A 83 5.72 1.18 9.14
CA ILE A 83 6.82 1.91 9.78
C ILE A 83 7.20 1.23 11.10
N LYS A 84 6.24 0.91 11.96
CA LYS A 84 6.52 0.26 13.25
C LYS A 84 7.22 -1.09 13.11
N LYS A 85 6.86 -1.87 12.08
CA LYS A 85 7.44 -3.21 11.86
C LYS A 85 8.83 -3.13 11.23
N TRP A 86 9.00 -2.36 10.16
CA TRP A 86 10.22 -2.39 9.34
C TRP A 86 11.19 -1.23 9.58
N ALA A 87 10.79 -0.15 10.26
CA ALA A 87 11.74 0.88 10.69
C ALA A 87 12.54 0.47 11.94
N ASN A 88 12.04 -0.48 12.73
CA ASN A 88 12.70 -1.01 13.93
C ASN A 88 13.50 -2.29 13.66
N ASP A 89 13.34 -2.90 12.48
CA ASP A 89 14.08 -4.08 12.04
C ASP A 89 15.32 -3.71 11.18
N ALA A 90 15.57 -2.41 10.99
CA ALA A 90 16.67 -1.85 10.21
C ALA A 90 17.84 -1.39 11.11
#